data_AF-A0A9W7AYX2-F1
#
_entry.id   AF-A0A9W7AYX2-F1
#
_cell.length_a   1.000
_cell.length_b   1.000
_cell.length_c   1.000
_cell.angle_alpha   90.00
_cell.angle_beta   90.00
_cell.angle_gamma   90.00
#
_symmetry.space_group_name_H-M   'P 1'
#
loop_
_entity.id
_entity.type
_entity.pdbx_description
1 polymer ?
#
loop_
_entity_poly.entity_id
_entity_poly.type
_entity_poly.pdbx_seq_one_letter_code
_entity_poly.pdbx_strand_id
1 'polypeptide(L)'
;MMKPSISPSANVRRTSDNIMDSAIFVAIDQSKLIELATKIENERRNSPDGNAFTSWDEHGWHYKGEPEQTALYVLVLDALNFCFWPSEKGALQYDHLAIALKTMCEGGDFRFSPARLAAMTVEELRAELDPLLPCPMPAIEERCRLLNELGEGLTLFWEGSALKMIEAANSSADSLVHIISRSFPGFRDTCVSPAGTQCYFYKRAQIAVADLWAAFDHSHPCNFTDINKLTTFADYRVPQLLRDLDVMVYNAEVRNYEERRDELRTRCFRSLFGCASSSILDIDGTITATQF
;
A
#
# COMPACT_ATOMS: atom_id res chain seq x y z
N MET A 1 -3.10 22.30 -6.42
CA MET A 1 -3.78 21.44 -5.43
C MET A 1 -5.12 21.01 -6.02
N MET A 2 -5.41 19.70 -6.05
CA MET A 2 -6.65 19.18 -6.63
C MET A 2 -7.89 19.60 -5.82
N LYS A 3 -9.05 19.67 -6.48
CA LYS A 3 -10.32 19.93 -5.78
C LYS A 3 -10.63 18.75 -4.85
N PRO A 4 -11.16 18.97 -3.63
CA PRO A 4 -11.47 17.89 -2.69
C PRO A 4 -12.38 16.78 -3.23
N SER A 5 -13.23 17.09 -4.22
CA SER A 5 -14.11 16.09 -4.86
C SER A 5 -13.38 15.07 -5.73
N ILE A 6 -12.18 15.40 -6.22
CA ILE A 6 -11.37 14.52 -7.08
C ILE A 6 -10.09 14.05 -6.40
N SER A 7 -9.76 14.58 -5.23
CA SER A 7 -8.60 14.18 -4.42
C SER A 7 -8.79 12.77 -3.86
N PRO A 8 -7.95 11.79 -4.24
CA PRO A 8 -7.97 10.45 -3.66
C PRO A 8 -7.87 10.48 -2.14
N SER A 9 -6.89 11.18 -1.58
CA SER A 9 -6.66 11.21 -0.13
C SER A 9 -7.82 11.87 0.61
N ALA A 10 -8.39 12.96 0.09
CA ALA A 10 -9.57 13.59 0.69
C ALA A 10 -10.81 12.69 0.61
N ASN A 11 -10.97 11.92 -0.48
CA ASN A 11 -12.06 10.96 -0.61
C ASN A 11 -11.90 9.78 0.37
N VAL A 12 -10.68 9.32 0.60
CA VAL A 12 -10.37 8.26 1.58
C VAL A 12 -10.72 8.73 2.99
N ARG A 13 -10.23 9.91 3.43
CA ARG A 13 -10.58 10.51 4.74
C ARG A 13 -12.09 10.66 4.90
N ARG A 14 -12.74 11.38 3.97
CA ARG A 14 -14.19 11.64 4.02
C ARG A 14 -15.04 10.37 4.11
N THR A 15 -14.70 9.34 3.33
CA THR A 15 -15.51 8.10 3.35
C THR A 15 -15.21 7.24 4.57
N SER A 16 -14.00 7.31 5.12
CA SER A 16 -13.65 6.60 6.34
C SER A 16 -14.28 7.25 7.58
N ASP A 17 -14.33 8.58 7.64
CA ASP A 17 -15.04 9.32 8.69
C ASP A 17 -16.52 8.89 8.76
N ASN A 18 -17.19 8.83 7.61
CA ASN A 18 -18.58 8.36 7.53
C ASN A 18 -18.76 6.91 8.02
N ILE A 19 -17.78 6.04 7.77
CA ILE A 19 -17.81 4.66 8.28
C ILE A 19 -17.64 4.67 9.81
N MET A 20 -16.70 5.46 10.32
CA MET A 20 -16.44 5.56 11.76
C MET A 20 -17.63 6.12 12.55
N ASP A 21 -18.35 7.10 12.00
CA ASP A 21 -19.57 7.66 12.61
C ASP A 21 -20.69 6.60 12.77
N SER A 22 -20.63 5.52 12.00
CA SER A 22 -21.60 4.42 12.03
C SER A 22 -21.03 3.11 12.61
N ALA A 23 -19.78 3.11 13.07
CA ALA A 23 -19.13 1.92 13.61
C ALA A 23 -19.72 1.55 14.98
N ILE A 24 -20.26 0.33 15.10
CA ILE A 24 -20.90 -0.18 16.33
C ILE A 24 -20.06 -1.23 17.08
N PHE A 25 -19.06 -1.79 16.40
CA PHE A 25 -18.27 -2.91 16.91
C PHE A 25 -16.89 -2.49 17.42
N VAL A 26 -16.39 -1.37 16.94
CA VAL A 26 -15.04 -0.86 17.21
C VAL A 26 -15.14 0.63 17.47
N ALA A 27 -14.40 1.11 18.46
CA ALA A 27 -14.24 2.52 18.78
C ALA A 27 -12.76 2.85 18.98
N ILE A 28 -12.40 4.11 18.80
CA ILE A 28 -11.07 4.63 19.10
C ILE A 28 -11.13 5.38 20.43
N ASP A 29 -10.31 4.96 21.39
CA ASP A 29 -10.07 5.73 22.61
C ASP A 29 -9.17 6.92 22.27
N GLN A 30 -9.77 8.11 22.18
CA GLN A 30 -9.08 9.34 21.82
C GLN A 30 -8.00 9.74 22.82
N SER A 31 -8.18 9.43 24.10
CA SER A 31 -7.17 9.77 25.12
C SER A 31 -5.92 8.91 24.95
N LYS A 32 -6.13 7.60 24.71
CA LYS A 32 -5.05 6.65 24.42
C LYS A 32 -4.35 6.96 23.10
N LEU A 33 -5.08 7.40 22.08
CA LEU A 33 -4.51 7.82 20.81
C LEU A 33 -3.57 9.03 20.98
N ILE A 34 -4.01 10.04 21.75
CA ILE A 34 -3.20 11.24 22.04
C ILE A 34 -1.95 10.87 22.86
N GLU A 35 -2.10 9.98 23.83
CA GLU A 35 -0.97 9.46 24.63
C GLU A 35 0.07 8.78 23.73
N LEU A 36 -0.38 7.91 22.83
CA LEU A 36 0.48 7.21 21.86
C LEU A 36 1.18 8.18 20.90
N ALA A 37 0.44 9.12 20.31
CA ALA A 37 1.00 10.10 19.38
C ALA A 37 2.07 10.98 20.05
N THR A 38 1.82 11.41 21.30
CA THR A 38 2.77 12.20 22.10
C THR A 38 4.03 11.39 22.39
N LYS A 39 3.89 10.10 22.72
CA LYS A 39 5.02 9.20 22.96
C LYS A 39 5.90 9.07 21.71
N ILE A 40 5.30 8.78 20.56
CA ILE A 40 6.02 8.64 19.27
C ILE A 40 6.78 9.91 18.93
N GLU A 41 6.15 11.09 19.06
CA GLU A 41 6.81 12.36 18.75
C GLU A 41 7.97 12.67 19.71
N ASN A 42 7.84 12.32 20.99
CA ASN A 42 8.93 12.47 21.95
C ASN A 42 10.10 11.52 21.64
N GLU A 43 9.81 10.27 21.30
CA GLU A 43 10.84 9.29 20.86
C GLU A 43 11.57 9.80 19.61
N ARG A 44 10.84 10.33 18.64
CA ARG A 44 11.42 10.91 17.42
C ARG A 44 12.35 12.08 17.71
N ARG A 45 11.94 13.03 18.57
CA ARG A 45 12.77 14.19 18.94
C ARG A 45 14.03 13.83 19.70
N ASN A 46 13.98 12.75 20.48
CA ASN A 46 15.09 12.28 21.30
C ASN A 46 16.01 11.28 20.55
N SER A 47 15.69 10.94 19.30
CA SER A 47 16.54 10.07 18.49
C SER A 47 17.85 10.77 18.12
N PRO A 48 19.03 10.14 18.34
CA PRO A 48 20.35 10.73 18.06
C PRO A 48 20.52 11.25 16.63
N ASP A 49 19.84 10.64 15.67
CA ASP A 49 19.99 10.93 14.24
C ASP A 49 18.96 11.94 13.71
N GLY A 50 18.04 12.44 14.55
CA GLY A 50 16.98 13.40 14.19
C GLY A 50 15.91 12.85 13.22
N ASN A 51 16.20 11.74 12.55
CA ASN A 51 15.34 10.95 11.69
C ASN A 51 15.50 9.48 12.09
N ALA A 52 14.65 8.99 13.00
CA ALA A 52 14.55 7.57 13.34
C ALA A 52 13.81 6.78 12.23
N PHE A 53 14.17 7.00 10.96
CA PHE A 53 13.47 6.40 9.83
C PHE A 53 14.39 5.42 9.13
N THR A 54 13.92 4.19 9.00
CA THR A 54 14.54 3.16 8.21
C THR A 54 14.55 3.58 6.75
N SER A 55 15.71 3.46 6.08
CA SER A 55 15.78 3.72 4.63
C SER A 55 14.91 2.70 3.89
N TRP A 56 14.28 3.11 2.78
CA TRP A 56 13.48 2.21 1.94
C TRP A 56 14.23 0.92 1.56
N ASP A 57 15.54 1.04 1.33
CA ASP A 57 16.40 -0.10 1.02
C ASP A 57 17.45 -0.37 2.11
N GLU A 58 17.10 -0.17 3.37
CA GLU A 58 18.03 -0.41 4.50
C GLU A 58 18.59 -1.84 4.51
N HIS A 59 17.79 -2.81 4.07
CA HIS A 59 18.18 -4.22 4.00
C HIS A 59 18.67 -4.67 2.62
N GLY A 60 18.74 -3.77 1.63
CA GLY A 60 19.24 -4.09 0.30
C GLY A 60 18.35 -5.03 -0.51
N TRP A 61 17.06 -5.14 -0.18
CA TRP A 61 16.09 -6.02 -0.85
C TRP A 61 15.66 -5.50 -2.21
N HIS A 62 15.79 -4.20 -2.44
CA HIS A 62 15.22 -3.55 -3.60
C HIS A 62 16.21 -3.34 -4.73
N TYR A 63 15.69 -3.32 -5.95
CA TYR A 63 16.45 -2.95 -7.13
C TYR A 63 16.50 -1.43 -7.27
N LYS A 64 17.69 -0.90 -7.57
CA LYS A 64 17.92 0.51 -7.88
C LYS A 64 18.82 0.60 -9.11
N GLY A 65 18.22 0.93 -10.25
CA GLY A 65 18.88 1.08 -11.55
C GLY A 65 18.71 2.50 -12.09
N GLU A 66 18.62 2.62 -13.41
CA GLU A 66 18.25 3.90 -14.03
C GLU A 66 16.85 4.36 -13.56
N PRO A 67 16.53 5.67 -13.58
CA PRO A 67 15.28 6.18 -13.02
C PRO A 67 14.01 5.50 -13.57
N GLU A 68 13.94 5.28 -14.89
CA GLU A 68 12.81 4.58 -15.51
C GLU A 68 12.70 3.12 -15.04
N GLN A 69 13.83 2.42 -14.92
CA GLN A 69 13.86 1.03 -14.46
C GLN A 69 13.47 0.91 -12.98
N THR A 70 13.93 1.84 -12.15
CA THR A 70 13.58 1.90 -10.73
C THR A 70 12.08 2.15 -10.56
N ALA A 71 11.51 3.09 -11.31
CA ALA A 71 10.07 3.36 -11.27
C ALA A 71 9.23 2.14 -11.73
N LEU A 72 9.64 1.47 -12.82
CA LEU A 72 8.98 0.25 -13.30
C LEU A 72 9.08 -0.90 -12.29
N TYR A 73 10.25 -1.08 -11.65
CA TYR A 73 10.45 -2.08 -10.60
C TYR A 73 9.48 -1.86 -9.43
N VAL A 74 9.38 -0.63 -8.93
CA VAL A 74 8.47 -0.30 -7.81
C VAL A 74 7.02 -0.60 -8.20
N LEU A 75 6.57 -0.17 -9.38
CA LEU A 75 5.21 -0.44 -9.85
C LEU A 75 4.92 -1.95 -9.97
N VAL A 76 5.88 -2.74 -10.43
CA VAL A 76 5.77 -4.21 -10.50
C VAL A 76 5.72 -4.82 -9.11
N LEU A 77 6.58 -4.38 -8.19
CA LEU A 77 6.58 -4.83 -6.81
C LEU A 77 5.20 -4.61 -6.17
N ASP A 78 4.62 -3.42 -6.30
CA ASP A 78 3.30 -3.09 -5.73
C ASP A 78 2.13 -3.74 -6.47
N ALA A 79 2.29 -4.06 -7.75
CA ALA A 79 1.34 -4.87 -8.49
C ALA A 79 1.26 -6.30 -7.93
N LEU A 80 2.38 -6.84 -7.41
CA LEU A 80 2.49 -8.22 -6.94
C LEU A 80 2.41 -8.38 -5.40
N ASN A 81 2.64 -7.30 -4.66
CA ASN A 81 2.69 -7.27 -3.20
C ASN A 81 1.29 -7.22 -2.57
N PHE A 82 0.51 -8.29 -2.77
CA PHE A 82 -0.78 -8.49 -2.10
C PHE A 82 -0.96 -9.95 -1.70
N CYS A 83 -1.55 -10.21 -0.54
CA CYS A 83 -1.98 -11.54 -0.09
C CYS A 83 -1.04 -12.71 -0.46
N PHE A 84 -0.13 -13.06 0.45
CA PHE A 84 0.72 -14.25 0.31
C PHE A 84 0.00 -15.55 0.73
N TRP A 85 -1.33 -15.54 0.86
CA TRP A 85 -2.12 -16.74 1.15
C TRP A 85 -2.65 -17.37 -0.15
N PRO A 86 -2.74 -18.71 -0.27
CA PRO A 86 -2.32 -19.70 0.71
C PRO A 86 -0.81 -19.95 0.66
N SER A 87 -0.14 -19.68 1.76
CA SER A 87 1.20 -20.19 2.07
C SER A 87 1.25 -20.54 3.55
N GLU A 88 2.18 -21.40 3.94
CA GLU A 88 2.41 -21.64 5.36
C GLU A 88 2.83 -20.34 6.05
N LYS A 89 2.44 -20.17 7.32
CA LYS A 89 2.69 -18.92 8.04
C LYS A 89 4.19 -18.63 8.10
N GLY A 90 4.59 -17.53 7.48
CA GLY A 90 5.97 -17.08 7.44
C GLY A 90 6.83 -17.73 6.36
N ALA A 91 6.29 -18.63 5.54
CA ALA A 91 7.01 -19.27 4.45
C ALA A 91 7.28 -18.32 3.28
N LEU A 92 6.34 -17.41 2.98
CA LEU A 92 6.51 -16.39 1.96
C LEU A 92 6.19 -15.03 2.56
N GLN A 93 7.13 -14.10 2.44
CA GLN A 93 7.04 -12.75 2.99
C GLN A 93 7.45 -11.72 1.93
N TYR A 94 7.29 -10.45 2.28
CA TYR A 94 7.57 -9.32 1.39
C TYR A 94 9.01 -9.30 0.86
N ASP A 95 9.99 -9.51 1.73
CA ASP A 95 11.41 -9.55 1.41
C ASP A 95 11.73 -10.59 0.33
N HIS A 96 11.13 -11.77 0.40
CA HIS A 96 11.29 -12.82 -0.61
C HIS A 96 10.84 -12.35 -2.00
N LEU A 97 9.69 -11.66 -2.08
CA LEU A 97 9.21 -11.09 -3.33
C LEU A 97 10.14 -9.98 -3.83
N ALA A 98 10.52 -9.03 -2.96
CA ALA A 98 11.38 -7.91 -3.32
C ALA A 98 12.74 -8.38 -3.86
N ILE A 99 13.38 -9.35 -3.17
CA ILE A 99 14.65 -9.96 -3.56
C ILE A 99 14.52 -10.75 -4.87
N ALA A 100 13.43 -11.50 -5.06
CA ALA A 100 13.21 -12.25 -6.30
C ALA A 100 13.08 -11.29 -7.50
N LEU A 101 12.26 -10.24 -7.38
CA LEU A 101 12.10 -9.24 -8.45
C LEU A 101 13.40 -8.48 -8.72
N LYS A 102 14.18 -8.16 -7.67
CA LYS A 102 15.51 -7.57 -7.82
C LYS A 102 16.44 -8.47 -8.61
N THR A 103 16.49 -9.75 -8.25
CA THR A 103 17.31 -10.76 -8.95
C THR A 103 16.91 -10.87 -10.42
N MET A 104 15.61 -10.79 -10.74
CA MET A 104 15.13 -10.75 -12.12
C MET A 104 15.63 -9.50 -12.88
N CYS A 105 15.66 -8.33 -12.24
CA CYS A 105 16.18 -7.09 -12.85
C CYS A 105 17.70 -7.13 -13.06
N GLU A 106 18.45 -7.81 -12.20
CA GLU A 106 19.92 -7.87 -12.26
C GLU A 106 20.45 -8.97 -13.20
N GLY A 107 19.61 -9.95 -13.57
CA GLY A 107 19.97 -11.13 -14.37
C GLY A 107 20.24 -10.89 -15.87
N GLY A 108 20.56 -9.67 -16.29
CA GLY A 108 20.83 -9.30 -17.70
C GLY A 108 19.97 -8.14 -18.18
N ASP A 109 19.26 -8.33 -19.29
CA ASP A 109 18.33 -7.31 -19.82
C ASP A 109 17.18 -7.07 -18.84
N PHE A 110 16.84 -5.78 -18.67
CA PHE A 110 15.78 -5.36 -17.75
C PHE A 110 14.44 -6.02 -18.08
N ARG A 111 13.86 -6.73 -17.11
CA ARG A 111 12.72 -7.65 -17.31
C ARG A 111 11.35 -7.01 -17.26
N PHE A 112 11.23 -5.76 -16.81
CA PHE A 112 9.94 -5.11 -16.55
C PHE A 112 9.61 -4.00 -17.56
N SER A 113 10.01 -4.16 -18.82
CA SER A 113 9.55 -3.25 -19.87
C SER A 113 8.02 -3.37 -20.07
N PRO A 114 7.29 -2.28 -20.36
CA PRO A 114 5.83 -2.34 -20.50
C PRO A 114 5.33 -3.34 -21.54
N ALA A 115 6.04 -3.45 -22.67
CA ALA A 115 5.70 -4.42 -23.71
C ALA A 115 5.80 -5.87 -23.21
N ARG A 116 6.82 -6.18 -22.40
CA ARG A 116 6.99 -7.51 -21.82
C ARG A 116 5.97 -7.79 -20.73
N LEU A 117 5.68 -6.80 -19.89
CA LEU A 117 4.63 -6.91 -18.87
C LEU A 117 3.26 -7.17 -19.51
N ALA A 118 2.91 -6.45 -20.57
CA ALA A 118 1.66 -6.63 -21.31
C ALA A 118 1.53 -8.02 -21.95
N ALA A 119 2.64 -8.60 -22.41
CA ALA A 119 2.67 -9.91 -23.06
C ALA A 119 2.93 -11.10 -22.11
N MET A 120 3.20 -10.85 -20.83
CA MET A 120 3.55 -11.87 -19.84
C MET A 120 2.46 -12.93 -19.72
N THR A 121 2.83 -14.21 -19.84
CA THR A 121 1.92 -15.33 -19.57
C THR A 121 2.06 -15.85 -18.13
N VAL A 122 1.05 -16.57 -17.66
CA VAL A 122 1.08 -17.19 -16.32
C VAL A 122 2.23 -18.20 -16.23
N GLU A 123 2.46 -18.96 -17.29
CA GLU A 123 3.53 -19.95 -17.40
C GLU A 123 4.91 -19.31 -17.34
N GLU A 124 5.13 -18.20 -18.06
CA GLU A 124 6.38 -17.44 -18.02
C GLU A 124 6.61 -16.81 -16.66
N LEU A 125 5.60 -16.12 -16.09
CA LEU A 125 5.72 -15.50 -14.78
C LEU A 125 6.07 -16.54 -13.72
N ARG A 126 5.40 -17.70 -13.75
CA ARG A 126 5.69 -18.82 -12.84
C ARG A 126 7.10 -19.35 -13.03
N ALA A 127 7.53 -19.57 -14.27
CA ALA A 127 8.85 -20.11 -14.59
C ALA A 127 10.00 -19.16 -14.19
N GLU A 128 9.75 -17.84 -14.20
CA GLU A 128 10.76 -16.85 -13.82
C GLU A 128 10.76 -16.56 -12.31
N LEU A 129 9.59 -16.55 -11.67
CA LEU A 129 9.44 -16.12 -10.28
C LEU A 129 9.57 -17.27 -9.27
N ASP A 130 8.90 -18.41 -9.48
CA ASP A 130 8.87 -19.50 -8.51
C ASP A 130 10.26 -20.06 -8.16
N PRO A 131 11.23 -20.19 -9.09
CA PRO A 131 12.58 -20.67 -8.75
C PRO A 131 13.35 -19.75 -7.79
N LEU A 132 12.92 -18.50 -7.64
CA LEU A 132 13.54 -17.50 -6.77
C LEU A 132 12.84 -17.40 -5.40
N LEU A 133 11.78 -18.19 -5.18
CA LEU A 133 10.94 -18.12 -3.99
C LEU A 133 11.03 -19.40 -3.15
N PRO A 134 10.77 -19.31 -1.83
CA PRO A 134 10.76 -20.47 -0.93
C PRO A 134 9.59 -21.43 -1.19
N CYS A 135 8.51 -20.96 -1.81
CA CYS A 135 7.38 -21.76 -2.24
C CYS A 135 6.74 -21.13 -3.50
N PRO A 136 5.92 -21.89 -4.26
CA PRO A 136 5.20 -21.35 -5.40
C PRO A 136 4.39 -20.11 -5.04
N MET A 137 4.42 -19.10 -5.91
CA MET A 137 3.71 -17.84 -5.67
C MET A 137 2.19 -18.07 -5.67
N PRO A 138 1.46 -17.72 -4.59
CA PRO A 138 0.00 -17.79 -4.57
C PRO A 138 -0.64 -16.86 -5.61
N ALA A 139 -1.91 -17.12 -5.99
CA ALA A 139 -2.70 -16.25 -6.88
C ALA A 139 -1.94 -15.76 -8.13
N ILE A 140 -1.14 -16.65 -8.75
CA ILE A 140 -0.24 -16.32 -9.84
C ILE A 140 -0.99 -15.83 -11.09
N GLU A 141 -2.20 -16.32 -11.32
CA GLU A 141 -3.08 -15.87 -12.40
C GLU A 141 -3.49 -14.40 -12.22
N GLU A 142 -3.89 -14.00 -11.01
CA GLU A 142 -4.26 -12.61 -10.71
C GLU A 142 -3.04 -11.69 -10.74
N ARG A 143 -1.89 -12.18 -10.27
CA ARG A 143 -0.61 -11.47 -10.38
C ARG A 143 -0.23 -11.22 -11.83
N CYS A 144 -0.33 -12.23 -12.69
CA CYS A 144 -0.10 -12.08 -14.13
C CYS A 144 -1.06 -11.07 -14.74
N ARG A 145 -2.36 -11.15 -14.43
CA ARG A 145 -3.37 -10.19 -14.89
C ARG A 145 -3.01 -8.75 -14.51
N LEU A 146 -2.52 -8.52 -13.29
CA LEU A 146 -2.10 -7.20 -12.82
C LEU A 146 -0.83 -6.70 -13.52
N LEU A 147 0.12 -7.57 -13.86
CA LEU A 147 1.28 -7.20 -14.67
C LEU A 147 0.89 -6.84 -16.10
N ASN A 148 -0.01 -7.62 -16.71
CA ASN A 148 -0.51 -7.31 -18.05
C ASN A 148 -1.21 -5.95 -18.06
N GLU A 149 -2.09 -5.70 -17.09
CA GLU A 149 -2.78 -4.43 -16.91
C GLU A 149 -1.80 -3.25 -16.75
N LEU A 150 -0.73 -3.42 -15.95
CA LEU A 150 0.30 -2.41 -15.77
C LEU A 150 1.02 -2.10 -17.09
N GLY A 151 1.44 -3.14 -17.83
CA GLY A 151 2.11 -3.00 -19.12
C GLY A 151 1.24 -2.35 -20.20
N GLU A 152 -0.02 -2.77 -20.30
CA GLU A 152 -1.02 -2.20 -21.20
C GLU A 152 -1.30 -0.73 -20.87
N GLY A 153 -1.54 -0.43 -19.58
CA GLY A 153 -1.82 0.93 -19.14
C GLY A 153 -0.65 1.90 -19.37
N LEU A 154 0.58 1.46 -19.11
CA LEU A 154 1.79 2.24 -19.40
C LEU A 154 1.95 2.49 -20.90
N THR A 155 1.71 1.48 -21.73
CA THR A 155 1.82 1.60 -23.19
C THR A 155 0.75 2.54 -23.75
N LEU A 156 -0.50 2.37 -23.33
CA LEU A 156 -1.65 3.08 -23.88
C LEU A 156 -1.70 4.56 -23.44
N PHE A 157 -1.39 4.84 -22.18
CA PHE A 157 -1.59 6.16 -21.60
C PHE A 157 -0.30 6.97 -21.41
N TRP A 158 0.86 6.32 -21.41
CA TRP A 158 2.13 6.93 -20.99
C TRP A 158 3.30 6.64 -21.94
N GLU A 159 3.01 6.23 -23.18
CA GLU A 159 4.01 5.91 -24.22
C GLU A 159 5.07 4.88 -23.74
N GLY A 160 4.68 4.01 -22.80
CA GLY A 160 5.58 3.02 -22.20
C GLY A 160 6.60 3.60 -21.21
N SER A 161 6.35 4.78 -20.61
CA SER A 161 7.23 5.37 -19.61
C SER A 161 6.53 5.63 -18.27
N ALA A 162 7.06 5.03 -17.21
CA ALA A 162 6.68 5.33 -15.84
C ALA A 162 7.11 6.76 -15.43
N LEU A 163 8.24 7.27 -15.94
CA LEU A 163 8.67 8.64 -15.67
C LEU A 163 7.70 9.67 -16.24
N LYS A 164 7.20 9.49 -17.48
CA LYS A 164 6.17 10.37 -18.05
C LYS A 164 4.90 10.40 -17.21
N MET A 165 4.51 9.25 -16.65
CA MET A 165 3.37 9.16 -15.72
C MET A 165 3.64 9.94 -14.42
N ILE A 166 4.84 9.81 -13.83
CA ILE A 166 5.23 10.54 -12.61
C ILE A 166 5.28 12.05 -12.88
N GLU A 167 5.86 12.47 -14.00
CA GLU A 167 5.95 13.87 -14.41
C GLU A 167 4.57 14.51 -14.58
N ALA A 168 3.60 13.76 -15.12
CA ALA A 168 2.21 14.22 -15.29
C ALA A 168 1.52 14.56 -13.95
N ALA A 169 2.01 14.05 -12.83
CA ALA A 169 1.52 14.40 -11.50
C ALA A 169 1.98 15.78 -11.01
N ASN A 170 2.91 16.43 -11.73
CA ASN A 170 3.41 17.78 -11.45
C ASN A 170 3.83 17.97 -9.98
N SER A 171 4.67 17.05 -9.48
CA SER A 171 5.17 17.04 -8.09
C SER A 171 4.05 17.00 -7.02
N SER A 172 2.90 16.38 -7.31
CA SER A 172 1.85 16.11 -6.32
C SER A 172 1.63 14.61 -6.14
N ALA A 173 1.81 14.13 -4.91
CA ALA A 173 1.61 12.73 -4.53
C ALA A 173 0.15 12.33 -4.72
N ASP A 174 -0.79 13.15 -4.24
CA ASP A 174 -2.23 12.90 -4.38
C ASP A 174 -2.67 12.88 -5.86
N SER A 175 -2.04 13.69 -6.72
CA SER A 175 -2.30 13.66 -8.17
C SER A 175 -1.74 12.38 -8.81
N LEU A 176 -0.59 11.89 -8.36
CA LEU A 176 -0.04 10.63 -8.85
C LEU A 176 -0.92 9.43 -8.43
N VAL A 177 -1.47 9.44 -7.21
CA VAL A 177 -2.47 8.43 -6.79
C VAL A 177 -3.67 8.43 -7.74
N HIS A 178 -4.17 9.61 -8.10
CA HIS A 178 -5.29 9.74 -9.03
C HIS A 178 -4.95 9.18 -10.42
N ILE A 179 -3.73 9.47 -10.91
CA ILE A 179 -3.21 8.98 -12.19
C ILE A 179 -3.11 7.45 -12.16
N ILE A 180 -2.42 6.87 -11.17
CA ILE A 180 -2.22 5.42 -11.02
C ILE A 180 -3.57 4.70 -10.95
N SER A 181 -4.49 5.15 -10.09
CA SER A 181 -5.82 4.53 -9.98
C SER A 181 -6.67 4.64 -11.26
N ARG A 182 -6.37 5.61 -12.14
CA ARG A 182 -7.05 5.74 -13.44
C ARG A 182 -6.43 4.87 -14.52
N SER A 183 -5.11 4.79 -14.56
CA SER A 183 -4.36 4.01 -15.55
C SER A 183 -4.44 2.51 -15.27
N PHE A 184 -4.51 2.10 -14.01
CA PHE A 184 -4.44 0.69 -13.59
C PHE A 184 -5.63 0.34 -12.68
N PRO A 185 -6.71 -0.25 -13.22
CA PRO A 185 -7.88 -0.67 -12.45
C PRO A 185 -7.57 -1.52 -11.19
N GLY A 186 -6.54 -2.35 -11.21
CA GLY A 186 -6.07 -3.16 -10.10
C GLY A 186 -5.53 -2.37 -8.91
N PHE A 187 -5.16 -1.11 -9.12
CA PHE A 187 -4.77 -0.15 -8.06
C PHE A 187 -5.96 0.70 -7.57
N ARG A 188 -7.18 0.48 -8.10
CA ARG A 188 -8.39 1.23 -7.75
C ARG A 188 -9.22 0.48 -6.71
N ASP A 189 -8.68 0.33 -5.50
CA ASP A 189 -9.38 -0.30 -4.39
C ASP A 189 -10.45 0.61 -3.79
N THR A 190 -11.69 0.23 -4.08
CA THR A 190 -12.92 0.90 -3.64
C THR A 190 -13.98 -0.16 -3.36
N CYS A 191 -14.96 0.14 -2.51
CA CYS A 191 -16.10 -0.74 -2.28
C CYS A 191 -17.38 0.07 -2.02
N VAL A 192 -18.52 -0.60 -2.03
CA VAL A 192 -19.80 0.01 -1.62
C VAL A 192 -20.19 -0.57 -0.27
N SER A 193 -20.42 0.31 0.71
CA SER A 193 -20.86 -0.09 2.05
C SER A 193 -22.23 -0.78 1.98
N PRO A 194 -22.61 -1.55 3.00
CA PRO A 194 -23.94 -2.13 3.09
C PRO A 194 -25.08 -1.11 3.07
N ALA A 195 -24.81 0.13 3.47
CA ALA A 195 -25.74 1.24 3.42
C ALA A 195 -25.82 1.89 2.01
N GLY A 196 -25.09 1.36 1.03
CA GLY A 196 -25.04 1.89 -0.34
C GLY A 196 -24.05 3.04 -0.54
N THR A 197 -23.18 3.31 0.43
CA THR A 197 -22.22 4.43 0.37
C THR A 197 -20.94 4.00 -0.32
N GLN A 198 -20.49 4.74 -1.33
CA GLN A 198 -19.17 4.53 -1.93
C GLN A 198 -18.06 4.78 -0.90
N CYS A 199 -17.16 3.82 -0.75
CA CYS A 199 -15.99 3.86 0.11
C CYS A 199 -14.73 3.82 -0.75
N TYR A 200 -13.75 4.65 -0.40
CA TYR A 200 -12.46 4.73 -1.10
C TYR A 200 -11.35 4.32 -0.15
N PHE A 201 -10.48 3.43 -0.60
CA PHE A 201 -9.26 3.08 0.13
C PHE A 201 -8.04 3.61 -0.61
N TYR A 202 -7.98 3.41 -1.93
CA TYR A 202 -6.82 3.77 -2.75
C TYR A 202 -5.49 3.28 -2.15
N LYS A 203 -5.51 2.25 -1.29
CA LYS A 203 -4.37 1.77 -0.52
C LYS A 203 -3.23 1.41 -1.45
N ARG A 204 -3.50 0.61 -2.48
CA ARG A 204 -2.47 0.14 -3.40
C ARG A 204 -1.82 1.29 -4.16
N ALA A 205 -2.64 2.22 -4.67
CA ALA A 205 -2.13 3.39 -5.38
C ALA A 205 -1.33 4.31 -4.45
N GLN A 206 -1.78 4.51 -3.21
CA GLN A 206 -1.06 5.31 -2.23
C GLN A 206 0.26 4.65 -1.82
N ILE A 207 0.31 3.32 -1.63
CA ILE A 207 1.56 2.58 -1.37
C ILE A 207 2.53 2.80 -2.53
N ALA A 208 2.08 2.62 -3.77
CA ALA A 208 2.96 2.83 -4.93
C ALA A 208 3.55 4.24 -5.02
N VAL A 209 2.77 5.28 -4.68
CA VAL A 209 3.30 6.64 -4.62
C VAL A 209 4.31 6.82 -3.49
N ALA A 210 4.07 6.22 -2.33
CA ALA A 210 5.00 6.29 -1.20
C ALA A 210 6.30 5.52 -1.45
N ASP A 211 6.21 4.34 -2.07
CA ASP A 211 7.37 3.51 -2.42
C ASP A 211 8.19 4.17 -3.53
N LEU A 212 7.56 4.80 -4.52
CA LEU A 212 8.26 5.64 -5.50
C LEU A 212 8.96 6.82 -4.81
N TRP A 213 8.25 7.54 -3.93
CA TRP A 213 8.81 8.65 -3.15
C TRP A 213 10.03 8.23 -2.33
N ALA A 214 10.00 7.04 -1.76
CA ALA A 214 11.08 6.49 -0.94
C ALA A 214 12.24 5.95 -1.79
N ALA A 215 11.96 5.26 -2.90
CA ALA A 215 12.98 4.74 -3.82
C ALA A 215 13.85 5.83 -4.47
N PHE A 216 13.26 7.01 -4.70
CA PHE A 216 13.95 8.19 -5.23
C PHE A 216 14.52 9.13 -4.15
N ASP A 217 14.64 8.67 -2.90
CA ASP A 217 15.18 9.45 -1.78
C ASP A 217 14.51 10.83 -1.65
N HIS A 218 13.20 10.88 -1.89
CA HIS A 218 12.36 12.08 -1.81
C HIS A 218 12.76 13.19 -2.81
N SER A 219 13.54 12.84 -3.82
CA SER A 219 14.11 13.75 -4.81
C SER A 219 13.46 13.57 -6.19
N HIS A 220 13.92 14.33 -7.20
CA HIS A 220 13.40 14.24 -8.55
C HIS A 220 13.53 12.80 -9.11
N PRO A 221 12.48 12.23 -9.73
CA PRO A 221 11.22 12.85 -10.17
C PRO A 221 10.09 12.89 -9.13
N CYS A 222 10.29 12.29 -7.95
CA CYS A 222 9.29 12.16 -6.91
C CYS A 222 9.43 13.21 -5.79
N ASN A 223 9.89 14.43 -6.08
CA ASN A 223 9.96 15.51 -5.09
C ASN A 223 8.57 16.11 -4.79
N PHE A 224 7.67 15.31 -4.21
CA PHE A 224 6.27 15.66 -4.01
C PHE A 224 6.07 16.75 -2.94
N THR A 225 5.24 17.73 -3.28
CA THR A 225 4.91 18.88 -2.41
C THR A 225 3.84 18.57 -1.37
N ASP A 226 3.13 17.45 -1.51
CA ASP A 226 2.01 17.07 -0.65
C ASP A 226 1.99 15.58 -0.30
N ILE A 227 3.18 14.98 -0.11
CA ILE A 227 3.32 13.60 0.34
C ILE A 227 2.59 13.33 1.66
N ASN A 228 2.56 14.33 2.55
CA ASN A 228 1.86 14.27 3.83
C ASN A 228 0.33 14.24 3.68
N LYS A 229 -0.24 14.36 2.47
CA LYS A 229 -1.69 14.15 2.30
C LYS A 229 -2.05 12.68 2.19
N LEU A 230 -1.13 11.83 1.74
CA LEU A 230 -1.36 10.40 1.66
C LEU A 230 -1.84 9.89 3.03
N THR A 231 -2.81 9.00 3.02
CA THR A 231 -3.37 8.43 4.24
C THR A 231 -2.54 7.23 4.67
N THR A 232 -2.43 6.98 5.97
CA THR A 232 -1.88 5.72 6.47
C THR A 232 -2.65 4.56 5.84
N PHE A 233 -1.91 3.62 5.26
CA PHE A 233 -2.49 2.54 4.47
C PHE A 233 -3.39 1.65 5.32
N ALA A 234 -4.42 1.08 4.69
CA ALA A 234 -5.33 0.15 5.36
C ALA A 234 -4.63 -1.18 5.65
N ASP A 235 -3.84 -1.20 6.72
CA ASP A 235 -2.97 -2.29 7.11
C ASP A 235 -3.64 -3.21 8.15
N TYR A 236 -3.23 -4.46 8.22
CA TYR A 236 -3.80 -5.43 9.17
C TYR A 236 -3.00 -5.51 10.49
N ARG A 237 -1.73 -5.07 10.51
CA ARG A 237 -0.89 -4.93 11.71
C ARG A 237 -1.22 -3.69 12.50
N VAL A 238 -1.50 -2.56 11.85
CA VAL A 238 -1.81 -1.31 12.55
C VAL A 238 -3.01 -1.48 13.50
N PRO A 239 -4.15 -2.05 13.08
CA PRO A 239 -5.24 -2.36 14.00
C PRO A 239 -4.83 -3.32 15.13
N GLN A 240 -4.00 -4.32 14.87
CA GLN A 240 -3.51 -5.23 15.94
C GLN A 240 -2.70 -4.46 17.00
N LEU A 241 -1.77 -3.60 16.56
CA LEU A 241 -0.97 -2.78 17.46
C LEU A 241 -1.83 -1.79 18.25
N LEU A 242 -2.74 -1.07 17.57
CA LEU A 242 -3.63 -0.12 18.22
C LEU A 242 -4.53 -0.80 19.25
N ARG A 243 -4.94 -2.05 19.00
CA ARG A 243 -5.68 -2.85 19.97
C ARG A 243 -4.79 -3.22 21.17
N ASP A 244 -3.58 -3.72 20.93
CA ASP A 244 -2.65 -4.11 22.01
C ASP A 244 -2.25 -2.93 22.90
N LEU A 245 -2.35 -1.71 22.37
CA LEU A 245 -2.12 -0.44 23.08
C LEU A 245 -3.40 0.17 23.69
N ASP A 246 -4.52 -0.55 23.66
CA ASP A 246 -5.84 -0.08 24.12
C ASP A 246 -6.37 1.18 23.40
N VAL A 247 -5.79 1.55 22.25
CA VAL A 247 -6.27 2.65 21.40
C VAL A 247 -7.52 2.23 20.64
N MET A 248 -7.54 1.01 20.10
CA MET A 248 -8.70 0.45 19.40
C MET A 248 -9.44 -0.50 20.33
N VAL A 249 -10.69 -0.17 20.66
CA VAL A 249 -11.51 -0.91 21.63
C VAL A 249 -12.64 -1.61 20.92
N TYR A 250 -12.76 -2.91 21.17
CA TYR A 250 -13.86 -3.73 20.69
C TYR A 250 -15.02 -3.76 21.68
N ASN A 251 -16.25 -3.79 21.15
CA ASN A 251 -17.41 -4.02 21.98
C ASN A 251 -17.39 -5.44 22.59
N ALA A 252 -18.26 -5.71 23.57
CA ALA A 252 -18.28 -7.01 24.26
C ALA A 252 -18.55 -8.19 23.30
N GLU A 253 -19.31 -7.97 22.23
CA GLU A 253 -19.62 -9.01 21.25
C GLU A 253 -18.37 -9.47 20.50
N VAL A 254 -17.60 -8.54 19.92
CA VAL A 254 -16.37 -8.87 19.18
C VAL A 254 -15.31 -9.47 20.10
N ARG A 255 -15.13 -8.94 21.32
CA ARG A 255 -14.19 -9.51 22.30
C ARG A 255 -14.50 -10.97 22.61
N ASN A 256 -15.78 -11.30 22.82
CA ASN A 256 -16.21 -12.67 23.11
C ASN A 256 -15.98 -13.64 21.93
N TYR A 257 -16.09 -13.17 20.68
CA TYR A 257 -15.81 -14.01 19.50
C TYR A 257 -14.33 -14.35 19.38
N GLU A 258 -13.45 -13.39 19.65
CA GLU A 258 -12.01 -13.59 19.55
C GLU A 258 -11.47 -14.54 20.63
N GLU A 259 -11.99 -14.42 21.86
CA GLU A 259 -11.68 -15.35 22.95
C GLU A 259 -12.01 -16.80 22.59
N ARG A 260 -13.02 -17.01 21.75
CA ARG A 260 -13.47 -18.33 21.29
C ARG A 260 -12.70 -18.85 20.07
N ARG A 261 -11.87 -18.01 19.42
CA ARG A 261 -11.19 -18.30 18.14
C ARG A 261 -12.15 -18.76 17.02
N ASP A 262 -13.40 -18.34 17.08
CA ASP A 262 -14.39 -18.64 16.04
C ASP A 262 -14.18 -17.72 14.84
N GLU A 263 -14.30 -18.24 13.62
CA GLU A 263 -14.41 -17.38 12.44
C GLU A 263 -15.69 -16.54 12.55
N LEU A 264 -15.54 -15.21 12.48
CA LEU A 264 -16.67 -14.30 12.41
C LEU A 264 -17.46 -14.59 11.14
N ARG A 265 -18.56 -15.36 11.25
CA ARG A 265 -19.46 -15.61 10.12
C ARG A 265 -20.02 -14.28 9.61
N THR A 266 -20.15 -14.21 8.29
CA THR A 266 -20.38 -13.07 7.36
C THR A 266 -21.46 -12.04 7.74
N ARG A 267 -22.22 -12.22 8.83
CA ARG A 267 -23.16 -11.21 9.34
C ARG A 267 -22.49 -10.05 10.10
N CYS A 268 -21.32 -10.27 10.72
CA CYS A 268 -20.54 -9.21 11.40
C CYS A 268 -19.48 -8.53 10.50
N PHE A 269 -19.18 -9.07 9.32
CA PHE A 269 -18.09 -8.58 8.46
C PHE A 269 -18.33 -7.24 7.77
N ARG A 270 -19.53 -6.68 7.94
CA ARG A 270 -19.98 -5.49 7.24
C ARG A 270 -19.39 -4.18 7.80
N SER A 271 -18.79 -4.21 8.98
CA SER A 271 -18.15 -3.05 9.64
C SER A 271 -16.63 -3.17 9.81
N LEU A 272 -16.06 -4.37 9.77
CA LEU A 272 -14.63 -4.60 10.07
C LEU A 272 -13.68 -4.20 8.94
N PHE A 273 -14.15 -4.16 7.68
CA PHE A 273 -13.42 -3.46 6.62
C PHE A 273 -13.33 -1.95 6.86
N GLY A 274 -14.20 -1.42 7.72
CA GLY A 274 -14.10 -0.08 8.28
C GLY A 274 -12.89 0.11 9.20
N CYS A 275 -12.35 -0.97 9.81
CA CYS A 275 -11.22 -0.90 10.74
C CYS A 275 -9.85 -0.98 10.07
N ALA A 276 -9.75 -1.63 8.90
CA ALA A 276 -8.58 -1.44 8.06
C ALA A 276 -8.50 0.02 7.59
N SER A 277 -9.64 0.67 7.27
CA SER A 277 -9.69 2.12 7.03
C SER A 277 -9.65 2.99 8.30
N SER A 278 -9.88 2.49 9.51
CA SER A 278 -9.96 3.31 10.73
C SER A 278 -8.60 3.74 11.28
N SER A 279 -7.52 3.46 10.55
CA SER A 279 -6.16 3.89 10.89
C SER A 279 -5.73 5.10 10.07
N ILE A 280 -6.67 5.84 9.46
CA ILE A 280 -6.34 7.05 8.70
C ILE A 280 -6.12 8.20 9.67
N LEU A 281 -4.89 8.29 10.17
CA LEU A 281 -4.38 9.49 10.82
C LEU A 281 -4.20 10.59 9.76
N ASP A 282 -4.65 11.79 10.08
CA ASP A 282 -4.25 13.01 9.38
C ASP A 282 -2.77 13.26 9.62
N ILE A 283 -1.97 13.23 8.55
CA ILE A 283 -0.54 13.47 8.59
C ILE A 283 -0.35 14.98 8.47
N ASP A 284 -0.78 15.71 9.51
CA ASP A 284 -0.26 17.05 9.75
C ASP A 284 1.14 16.90 10.36
N GLY A 285 2.11 16.72 9.46
CA GLY A 285 3.49 17.12 9.69
C GLY A 285 4.43 16.13 10.35
N THR A 286 4.11 14.84 10.49
CA THR A 286 5.12 13.79 10.81
C THR A 286 4.52 12.38 10.69
N ILE A 287 5.37 11.40 10.39
CA ILE A 287 5.12 9.96 10.19
C ILE A 287 4.96 9.59 8.69
N THR A 288 6.05 9.11 8.12
CA THR A 288 6.11 8.40 6.83
C THR A 288 6.49 6.95 7.09
N ALA A 289 5.78 6.05 6.40
CA ALA A 289 6.01 4.62 6.21
C ALA A 289 7.16 3.99 7.04
N THR A 290 6.80 3.41 8.19
CA THR A 290 7.59 2.32 8.78
C THR A 290 6.93 1.00 8.40
N GLN A 291 7.73 0.15 7.77
CA GLN A 291 7.45 -1.26 7.51
C GLN A 291 7.02 -1.97 8.80
N PHE A 292 5.95 -2.77 8.72
CA PHE A 292 5.68 -3.96 9.53
C PHE A 292 4.88 -4.98 8.71
#